data_AF-A0A7X7BRL7-F1
#
_entry.id   AF-A0A7X7BRL7-F1
#
_cell.length_a   1.000
_cell.length_b   1.000
_cell.length_c   1.000
_cell.angle_alpha   90.00
_cell.angle_beta   90.00
_cell.angle_gamma   90.00
#
_symmetry.space_group_name_H-M   'P 1'
#
loop_
_entity.id
_entity.type
_entity.pdbx_description
1 polymer ?
#
loop_
_entity_poly.entity_id
_entity_poly.type
_entity_poly.pdbx_seq_one_letter_code
_entity_poly.pdbx_strand_id
1 'polypeptide(L)'
;ITPERIAINFQAGSTPDNSGKGTKEGEIEADGADGYFTQLPIKKMVTAMRKIGIPAEISNSAGTYVCNHLFYEVQYMRAREFPNLKAGFIHIPFLPSQAKNGRRPSMNLSDMVEGLTASIKVAVAG
;
A
#
# COMPACT_ATOMS: atom_id res chain seq x y z
N ILE A 1 -1.30 3.65 -9.96
CA ILE A 1 -0.53 3.56 -8.69
C ILE A 1 -1.38 4.12 -7.57
N THR A 2 -1.51 3.41 -6.45
CA THR A 2 -2.46 3.80 -5.39
C THR A 2 -1.79 3.86 -4.03
N PRO A 3 -1.41 5.07 -3.55
CA PRO A 3 -1.07 5.27 -2.16
C PRO A 3 -2.27 4.97 -1.26
N GLU A 4 -2.05 4.13 -0.25
CA GLU A 4 -3.08 3.66 0.67
C GLU A 4 -3.29 4.65 1.81
N ARG A 5 -4.55 4.95 2.10
CA ARG A 5 -4.93 5.86 3.18
C ARG A 5 -4.84 5.21 4.55
N ILE A 6 -5.26 3.94 4.66
CA ILE A 6 -5.51 3.28 5.94
C ILE A 6 -5.10 1.81 5.87
N ALA A 7 -4.45 1.34 6.94
CA ALA A 7 -4.28 -0.07 7.26
C ALA A 7 -5.34 -0.46 8.29
N ILE A 8 -5.97 -1.62 8.16
CA ILE A 8 -7.00 -2.09 9.10
C ILE A 8 -6.52 -3.29 9.91
N ASN A 9 -6.97 -3.43 11.15
CA ASN A 9 -6.62 -4.53 12.05
C ASN A 9 -7.40 -5.80 11.71
N PHE A 10 -7.29 -6.26 10.47
CA PHE A 10 -7.99 -7.44 10.01
C PHE A 10 -7.20 -8.14 8.92
N GLN A 11 -7.08 -9.44 9.07
CA GLN A 11 -6.54 -10.32 8.05
C GLN A 11 -7.51 -11.46 7.76
N ALA A 12 -7.65 -11.76 6.48
CA ALA A 12 -8.39 -12.89 5.95
C ALA A 12 -7.70 -13.32 4.66
N GLY A 13 -7.05 -14.48 4.68
CA GLY A 13 -6.31 -15.03 3.56
C GLY A 13 -6.61 -16.51 3.38
N SER A 14 -7.36 -16.85 2.33
CA SER A 14 -7.65 -18.25 1.96
C SER A 14 -6.55 -18.89 1.13
N THR A 15 -5.67 -18.09 0.54
CA THR A 15 -4.49 -18.56 -0.18
C THR A 15 -3.34 -18.65 0.82
N PRO A 16 -2.58 -19.76 0.86
CA PRO A 16 -1.37 -19.83 1.64
C PRO A 16 -0.36 -18.77 1.18
N ASP A 17 0.40 -18.21 2.13
CA ASP A 17 1.59 -17.44 1.81
C ASP A 17 2.69 -18.33 1.20
N ASN A 18 3.83 -17.73 0.85
CA ASN A 18 4.95 -18.46 0.26
C ASN A 18 5.57 -19.51 1.22
N SER A 19 5.23 -19.49 2.51
CA SER A 19 5.62 -20.50 3.51
C SER A 19 4.61 -21.65 3.63
N GLY A 20 3.54 -21.63 2.82
CA GLY A 20 2.46 -22.61 2.86
C GLY A 20 1.50 -22.40 4.03
N LYS A 21 1.59 -21.26 4.75
CA LYS A 21 0.72 -20.95 5.88
C LYS A 21 -0.41 -20.05 5.40
N GLY A 22 -1.65 -20.46 5.65
CA GLY A 22 -2.78 -19.55 5.58
C GLY A 22 -2.69 -18.53 6.71
N THR A 23 -3.15 -17.30 6.46
CA THR A 23 -3.34 -16.33 7.54
C THR A 23 -4.61 -16.70 8.30
N LYS A 24 -4.50 -16.90 9.62
CA LYS A 24 -5.68 -17.12 10.46
C LYS A 24 -6.56 -15.88 10.38
N GLU A 25 -7.81 -16.07 10.03
CA GLU A 25 -8.79 -14.98 9.99
C GLU A 25 -8.95 -14.36 11.38
N GLY A 26 -8.90 -13.02 11.45
CA GLY A 26 -9.06 -12.26 12.68
C GLY A 26 -8.22 -11.00 12.72
N GLU A 27 -8.09 -10.46 13.93
CA GLU A 27 -7.22 -9.33 14.24
C GLU A 27 -5.76 -9.69 13.97
N ILE A 28 -5.01 -8.69 13.49
CA ILE A 28 -3.56 -8.81 13.29
C ILE A 28 -2.87 -8.64 14.65
N GLU A 29 -3.20 -7.58 15.38
CA GLU A 29 -2.70 -7.32 16.74
C GLU A 29 -3.86 -7.07 17.71
N ALA A 30 -3.94 -7.88 18.76
CA ALA A 30 -5.05 -7.86 19.73
C ALA A 30 -5.09 -6.59 20.59
N ASP A 31 -3.96 -5.89 20.74
CA ASP A 31 -3.87 -4.63 21.49
C ASP A 31 -3.68 -3.40 20.57
N GLY A 32 -3.87 -3.57 19.26
CA GLY A 32 -3.81 -2.51 18.26
C GLY A 32 -5.17 -1.85 17.99
N ALA A 33 -5.15 -0.62 17.47
CA ALA A 33 -6.36 0.08 17.05
C ALA A 33 -6.98 -0.53 15.79
N ASP A 34 -8.30 -0.39 15.60
CA ASP A 34 -9.05 -0.92 14.43
C ASP A 34 -8.45 -0.54 13.06
N GLY A 35 -7.76 0.59 12.99
CA GLY A 35 -6.97 0.95 11.82
C GLY A 35 -6.08 2.16 12.05
N TYR A 36 -5.04 2.26 11.21
CA TYR A 36 -4.06 3.32 11.24
C TYR A 36 -4.03 4.07 9.92
N PHE A 37 -4.20 5.39 9.97
CA PHE A 37 -3.99 6.26 8.82
C PHE A 37 -2.50 6.40 8.51
N THR A 38 -2.17 6.49 7.22
CA THR A 38 -0.82 6.81 6.73
C THR A 38 -0.37 8.21 7.15
N GLN A 39 0.94 8.38 7.39
CA GLN A 39 1.56 9.69 7.64
C GLN A 39 2.09 10.33 6.35
N LEU A 40 2.06 9.59 5.24
CA LEU A 40 2.54 10.09 3.96
C LEU A 40 1.59 11.16 3.39
N PRO A 41 2.10 12.18 2.68
CA PRO A 41 1.27 13.23 2.07
C PRO A 41 0.58 12.73 0.79
N ILE A 42 -0.25 11.69 0.90
CA ILE A 42 -0.80 10.92 -0.23
C ILE A 42 -1.53 11.76 -1.28
N LYS A 43 -2.20 12.85 -0.87
CA LYS A 43 -2.82 13.80 -1.81
C LYS A 43 -1.76 14.45 -2.71
N LYS A 44 -0.68 14.96 -2.13
CA LYS A 44 0.43 15.59 -2.86
C LYS A 44 1.16 14.55 -3.74
N MET A 45 1.35 13.33 -3.24
CA MET A 45 1.95 12.23 -4.00
C MET A 45 1.15 11.90 -5.26
N VAL A 46 -0.19 11.79 -5.14
CA VAL A 46 -1.08 11.57 -6.28
C VAL A 46 -1.05 12.75 -7.25
N THR A 47 -1.08 13.99 -6.77
CA THR A 47 -0.94 15.18 -7.63
C THR A 47 0.36 15.16 -8.42
N ALA A 48 1.49 14.80 -7.80
CA ALA A 48 2.79 14.77 -8.47
C ALA A 48 2.87 13.71 -9.56
N MET A 49 2.35 12.50 -9.32
CA MET A 49 2.25 11.45 -10.34
C MET A 49 1.37 11.89 -11.52
N ARG A 50 0.19 12.45 -11.24
CA ARG A 50 -0.72 12.92 -12.29
C ARG A 50 -0.12 14.05 -13.13
N LYS A 51 0.68 14.93 -12.54
CA LYS A 51 1.33 16.05 -13.24
C LYS A 51 2.29 15.58 -14.35
N ILE A 52 2.89 14.40 -14.19
CA ILE A 52 3.77 13.78 -15.19
C ILE A 52 3.02 12.77 -16.08
N GLY A 53 1.68 12.75 -16.05
CA GLY A 53 0.87 11.88 -16.89
C GLY A 53 0.66 10.45 -16.36
N ILE A 54 1.14 10.12 -15.15
CA ILE A 54 0.99 8.78 -14.57
C ILE A 54 -0.36 8.65 -13.83
N PRO A 55 -1.22 7.67 -14.20
CA PRO A 55 -2.48 7.43 -13.51
C PRO A 55 -2.26 6.99 -12.05
N ALA A 56 -2.81 7.77 -11.13
CA ALA A 56 -2.78 7.49 -9.70
C ALA A 56 -4.05 7.95 -8.99
N GLU A 57 -4.39 7.33 -7.88
CA GLU A 57 -5.51 7.70 -7.02
C GLU A 57 -5.23 7.30 -5.58
N ILE A 58 -5.97 7.87 -4.63
CA ILE A 58 -5.89 7.43 -3.23
C ILE A 58 -6.77 6.20 -3.07
N SER A 59 -6.21 5.12 -2.54
CA SER A 59 -7.00 3.95 -2.12
C SER A 59 -7.38 4.07 -0.64
N ASN A 60 -8.59 3.63 -0.31
CA ASN A 60 -9.12 3.61 1.06
C ASN A 60 -9.17 2.19 1.65
N SER A 61 -8.60 1.20 0.96
CA SER A 61 -8.47 -0.16 1.47
C SER A 61 -7.27 -0.85 0.82
N ALA A 62 -6.34 -1.32 1.64
CA ALA A 62 -5.21 -2.15 1.21
C ALA A 62 -5.59 -3.65 1.08
N GLY A 63 -6.88 -3.98 1.19
CA GLY A 63 -7.38 -5.35 1.26
C GLY A 63 -7.26 -5.94 2.68
N THR A 64 -7.31 -7.27 2.77
CA THR A 64 -7.23 -8.03 4.04
C THR A 64 -6.20 -9.14 3.98
N TYR A 65 -5.32 -9.13 2.97
CA TYR A 65 -4.27 -10.14 2.81
C TYR A 65 -2.91 -9.58 3.22
N VAL A 66 -1.81 -10.18 2.73
CA VAL A 66 -0.45 -9.86 3.18
C VAL A 66 -0.06 -8.38 3.00
N CYS A 67 -0.62 -7.69 2.00
CA CYS A 67 -0.37 -6.26 1.79
C CYS A 67 -0.90 -5.41 2.95
N ASN A 68 -2.15 -5.63 3.37
CA ASN A 68 -2.72 -4.93 4.52
C ASN A 68 -2.05 -5.35 5.81
N HIS A 69 -1.76 -6.65 5.98
CA HIS A 69 -1.03 -7.15 7.15
C HIS A 69 0.30 -6.42 7.34
N LEU A 70 1.15 -6.38 6.30
CA LEU A 70 2.43 -5.68 6.36
C LEU A 70 2.26 -4.18 6.62
N PHE A 71 1.28 -3.54 5.98
CA PHE A 71 1.01 -2.14 6.21
C PHE A 71 0.58 -1.89 7.66
N TYR A 72 -0.30 -2.71 8.20
CA TYR A 72 -0.80 -2.60 9.57
C TYR A 72 0.31 -2.80 10.59
N GLU A 73 1.13 -3.86 10.47
CA GLU A 73 2.27 -4.14 11.33
C GLU A 73 3.25 -2.96 11.40
N VAL A 74 3.61 -2.40 10.25
CA VAL A 74 4.48 -1.22 10.19
C VAL A 74 3.85 -0.03 10.92
N GLN A 75 2.54 0.20 10.75
CA GLN A 75 1.85 1.29 11.42
C GLN A 75 1.72 1.05 12.94
N TYR A 76 1.49 -0.19 13.36
CA TYR A 76 1.41 -0.61 14.76
C TYR A 76 2.75 -0.37 15.47
N MET A 77 3.86 -0.88 14.91
CA MET A 77 5.21 -0.61 15.43
C MET A 77 5.53 0.89 15.46
N ARG A 78 5.16 1.62 14.40
CA ARG A 78 5.35 3.07 14.31
C ARG A 78 4.56 3.84 15.38
N ALA A 79 3.38 3.39 15.75
CA ALA A 79 2.58 4.01 16.81
C ALA A 79 3.20 3.82 18.21
N ARG A 80 3.90 2.70 18.43
CA ARG A 80 4.44 2.32 19.75
C ARG A 80 5.90 2.69 19.97
N GLU A 81 6.73 2.49 18.96
CA GLU A 81 8.19 2.55 19.09
C GLU A 81 8.80 3.70 18.28
N PHE A 82 8.19 4.08 17.16
CA PHE A 82 8.75 5.07 16.24
C PHE A 82 7.78 6.22 15.94
N PRO A 83 7.32 6.99 16.94
CA PRO A 83 6.24 7.97 16.77
C PRO A 83 6.54 9.12 15.80
N ASN A 84 7.81 9.31 15.43
CA ASN A 84 8.25 10.31 14.46
C ASN A 84 8.43 9.75 13.04
N LEU A 85 8.40 8.42 12.85
CA LEU A 85 8.51 7.80 11.53
C LEU A 85 7.29 8.14 10.68
N LYS A 86 7.52 8.57 9.44
CA LYS A 86 6.46 8.67 8.42
C LYS A 86 6.43 7.35 7.65
N ALA A 87 5.33 6.62 7.74
CA ALA A 87 5.14 5.34 7.06
C ALA A 87 3.81 5.31 6.30
N GLY A 88 3.74 4.43 5.31
CA GLY A 88 2.60 4.26 4.42
C GLY A 88 2.82 3.12 3.43
N PHE A 89 1.81 2.83 2.61
CA PHE A 89 1.85 1.77 1.62
C PHE A 89 1.40 2.28 0.24
N ILE A 90 1.92 1.68 -0.83
CA ILE A 90 1.55 2.00 -2.20
C ILE A 90 1.32 0.69 -2.97
N HIS A 91 0.12 0.49 -3.49
CA HIS A 91 -0.13 -0.58 -4.46
C HIS A 91 0.25 -0.14 -5.88
N ILE A 92 0.81 -1.09 -6.64
CA ILE A 92 1.11 -0.94 -8.06
C ILE A 92 0.29 -1.95 -8.87
N PRO A 93 -0.10 -1.62 -10.11
CA PRO A 93 -0.83 -2.54 -10.98
C PRO A 93 0.09 -3.66 -11.51
N PHE A 94 -0.50 -4.61 -12.22
CA PHE A 94 0.25 -5.65 -12.92
C PHE A 94 1.15 -5.07 -14.02
N LEU A 95 2.20 -5.81 -14.39
CA LEU A 95 2.88 -5.63 -15.66
C LEU A 95 1.99 -6.10 -16.83
N PRO A 96 2.15 -5.56 -18.05
CA PRO A 96 1.40 -6.03 -19.22
C PRO A 96 1.58 -7.54 -19.47
N SER A 97 2.78 -8.07 -19.22
CA SER A 97 3.09 -9.50 -19.33
C SER A 97 2.38 -10.38 -18.30
N GLN A 98 1.94 -9.81 -17.17
CA GLN A 98 1.20 -10.51 -16.12
C GLN A 98 -0.32 -10.41 -16.32
N ALA A 99 -0.79 -9.38 -17.02
CA ALA A 99 -2.20 -9.15 -17.31
C ALA A 99 -2.71 -10.01 -18.48
N LYS A 100 -2.66 -11.34 -18.31
CA LYS A 100 -3.15 -12.32 -19.29
C LYS A 100 -4.58 -11.97 -19.71
N ASN A 101 -4.81 -11.87 -21.02
CA ASN A 101 -6.11 -11.63 -21.67
C ASN A 101 -6.75 -10.27 -21.36
N GLY A 102 -5.99 -9.26 -20.89
CA GLY A 102 -6.48 -7.88 -20.71
C GLY A 102 -7.52 -7.69 -19.59
N ARG A 103 -7.83 -8.73 -18.81
CA ARG A 103 -8.84 -8.70 -17.75
C ARG A 103 -8.43 -7.94 -16.50
N ARG A 104 -7.14 -7.59 -16.37
CA ARG A 104 -6.59 -6.90 -15.21
C ARG A 104 -5.90 -5.61 -15.67
N PRO A 105 -6.13 -4.48 -15.01
CA PRO A 105 -5.37 -3.26 -15.26
C PRO A 105 -3.86 -3.52 -15.16
N SER A 106 -3.10 -2.96 -16.10
CA SER A 106 -1.65 -3.06 -16.11
C SER A 106 -0.99 -1.74 -16.50
N MET A 107 0.30 -1.63 -16.24
CA MET A 107 1.12 -0.44 -16.52
C MET A 107 2.55 -0.87 -16.86
N ASN A 108 3.20 -0.17 -17.79
CA ASN A 108 4.59 -0.46 -18.13
C ASN A 108 5.49 -0.26 -16.90
N LEU A 109 6.58 -1.05 -16.82
CA LEU A 109 7.52 -0.95 -15.72
C LEU A 109 8.14 0.45 -15.61
N SER A 110 8.50 1.05 -16.74
CA SER A 110 9.03 2.43 -16.82
C SER A 110 8.09 3.43 -16.15
N ASP A 111 6.80 3.35 -16.49
CA ASP A 111 5.77 4.28 -16.05
C ASP A 111 5.52 4.11 -14.54
N MET A 112 5.56 2.87 -14.06
CA MET A 112 5.49 2.57 -12.61
C MET A 112 6.68 3.17 -11.86
N VAL A 113 7.90 3.00 -12.37
CA VAL A 113 9.12 3.53 -11.75
C VAL A 113 9.10 5.06 -11.74
N GLU A 114 8.69 5.69 -12.83
CA GLU A 114 8.61 7.15 -12.93
C GLU A 114 7.57 7.71 -11.94
N GLY A 115 6.38 7.10 -11.89
CA GLY A 115 5.33 7.47 -10.94
C GLY A 115 5.77 7.29 -9.48
N LEU A 116 6.34 6.14 -9.13
CA LEU A 116 6.85 5.89 -7.79
C LEU A 116 7.93 6.91 -7.40
N THR A 117 8.87 7.21 -8.30
CA THR A 117 9.93 8.19 -8.07
C THR A 117 9.34 9.58 -7.79
N ALA A 118 8.38 10.03 -8.60
CA ALA A 118 7.70 11.31 -8.38
C ALA A 118 6.95 11.34 -7.04
N SER A 119 6.30 10.24 -6.66
CA SER A 119 5.60 10.12 -5.39
C SER A 119 6.54 10.15 -4.17
N ILE A 120 7.68 9.44 -4.23
CA ILE A 120 8.65 9.34 -3.14
C ILE A 120 9.36 10.68 -2.92
N LYS A 121 9.72 11.40 -4.00
CA LYS A 121 10.27 12.76 -3.91
C LYS A 121 9.38 13.68 -3.07
N VAL A 122 8.06 13.60 -3.26
CA VAL A 122 7.10 14.38 -2.46
C VAL A 122 7.02 13.90 -1.01
N ALA A 123 7.13 12.59 -0.77
CA ALA A 123 7.07 12.02 0.56
C ALA A 123 8.26 12.44 1.45
N VAL A 124 9.45 12.63 0.86
CA VAL A 124 10.68 12.98 1.59
C VAL A 124 11.01 14.48 1.60
N ALA A 125 10.32 15.30 0.81
CA ALA A 125 10.60 16.73 0.69
C ALA A 125 10.07 17.60 1.85
N GLY A 126 9.63 17.00 2.96
CA GLY A 126 9.09 17.74 4.10
C GLY A 126 9.15 16.97 5.41
#